data_AF-A0A2G5NU62-F1
#
_entry.id   AF-A0A2G5NU62-F1
#
_cell.length_a   1.000
_cell.length_b   1.000
_cell.length_c   1.000
_cell.angle_alpha   90.00
_cell.angle_beta   90.00
_cell.angle_gamma   90.00
#
_symmetry.space_group_name_H-M   'P 1'
#
loop_
_entity.id
_entity.type
_entity.pdbx_description
1 polymer ?
#
loop_
_entity_poly.entity_id
_entity_poly.type
_entity_poly.pdbx_seq_one_letter_code
_entity_poly.pdbx_strand_id
1 'polypeptide(L)'
;MNENERFKIYPINKYDKAILESYMKKYHDLIKIYKSRPNNISDAQYKRVSSIVLGITELYNTQLTVFEQNLIKLSWWQCEDEKTICNALGSSVLTVKAFQEKILCLVADATGYVR
;
A
#
# COMPACT_ATOMS: atom_id res chain seq x y z
N MET A 1 -15.29 -18.01 15.05
CA MET A 1 -15.04 -16.86 14.15
C MET A 1 -14.51 -17.46 12.85
N ASN A 2 -15.27 -17.40 11.76
CA ASN A 2 -14.96 -18.14 10.53
C ASN A 2 -13.76 -17.51 9.80
N GLU A 3 -12.77 -18.32 9.43
CA GLU A 3 -11.55 -17.91 8.71
C GLU A 3 -11.81 -17.37 7.28
N ASN A 4 -13.05 -17.38 6.81
CA ASN A 4 -13.44 -17.05 5.43
C ASN A 4 -13.96 -15.60 5.23
N GLU A 5 -13.89 -14.72 6.24
CA GLU A 5 -14.20 -13.28 6.06
C GLU A 5 -12.96 -12.42 5.75
N ARG A 6 -11.85 -13.04 5.33
CA ARG A 6 -10.66 -12.30 4.92
C ARG A 6 -10.86 -11.69 3.53
N PHE A 7 -11.25 -10.42 3.54
CA PHE A 7 -11.21 -9.45 2.44
C PHE A 7 -12.05 -9.83 1.22
N LYS A 8 -13.25 -9.23 1.08
CA LYS A 8 -13.89 -9.14 -0.23
C LYS A 8 -13.00 -8.24 -1.11
N ILE A 9 -12.19 -8.86 -1.96
CA ILE A 9 -11.37 -8.15 -2.95
C ILE A 9 -12.31 -7.53 -3.99
N TYR A 10 -12.83 -6.35 -3.71
CA TYR A 10 -13.56 -5.58 -4.71
C TYR A 10 -12.55 -5.01 -5.71
N PRO A 11 -12.72 -5.22 -7.02
CA PRO A 11 -11.80 -4.68 -8.03
C PRO A 11 -11.71 -3.16 -7.88
N ILE A 12 -10.49 -2.66 -7.78
CA ILE A 12 -10.18 -1.24 -7.65
C ILE A 12 -10.26 -0.60 -9.04
N ASN A 13 -10.98 0.50 -9.22
CA ASN A 13 -11.02 1.17 -10.52
C ASN A 13 -9.68 1.90 -10.80
N LYS A 14 -9.48 2.39 -12.03
CA LYS A 14 -8.21 3.05 -12.42
C LYS A 14 -7.87 4.28 -11.56
N TYR A 15 -8.87 5.06 -11.14
CA TYR A 15 -8.67 6.25 -10.31
C TYR A 15 -8.27 5.90 -8.89
N ASP A 16 -8.99 4.96 -8.29
CA ASP A 16 -8.67 4.43 -6.96
C ASP A 16 -7.26 3.84 -6.94
N LYS A 17 -6.89 3.07 -7.98
CA LYS A 17 -5.55 2.50 -8.15
C LYS A 17 -4.48 3.59 -8.11
N ALA A 18 -4.66 4.68 -8.87
CA ALA A 18 -3.71 5.78 -8.89
C ALA A 18 -3.57 6.49 -7.52
N ILE A 19 -4.66 6.64 -6.77
CA ILE A 19 -4.63 7.23 -5.43
C ILE A 19 -3.87 6.33 -4.45
N LEU A 20 -4.18 5.03 -4.44
CA LEU A 20 -3.54 4.08 -3.55
C LEU A 20 -2.05 3.90 -3.87
N GLU A 21 -1.68 3.88 -5.16
CA GLU A 21 -0.28 3.91 -5.57
C GLU A 21 0.43 5.20 -5.08
N SER A 22 -0.28 6.35 -5.09
CA SER A 22 0.26 7.59 -4.55
C SER A 22 0.52 7.50 -3.04
N TYR A 23 -0.37 6.85 -2.27
CA TYR A 23 -0.16 6.60 -0.85
C TYR A 23 1.08 5.74 -0.62
N MET A 24 1.22 4.65 -1.37
CA MET A 24 2.36 3.73 -1.27
C MET A 24 3.68 4.44 -1.61
N LYS A 25 3.71 5.22 -2.69
CA LYS A 25 4.90 5.98 -3.12
C LYS A 25 5.31 7.06 -2.11
N LYS A 26 4.33 7.72 -1.51
CA LYS A 26 4.56 8.81 -0.53
C LYS A 26 4.70 8.32 0.91
N TYR A 27 4.63 7.01 1.15
CA TYR A 27 4.57 6.43 2.50
C TYR A 27 5.64 6.99 3.44
N HIS A 28 6.90 7.07 3.00
CA HIS A 28 7.99 7.59 3.83
C HIS A 28 7.88 9.09 4.14
N ASP A 29 7.34 9.89 3.22
CA ASP A 29 7.08 11.31 3.49
C ASP A 29 5.86 11.49 4.41
N LEU A 30 4.83 10.66 4.24
CA LEU A 30 3.68 10.61 5.15
C LEU A 30 4.12 10.23 6.57
N ILE A 31 5.09 9.33 6.75
CA ILE A 31 5.68 9.03 8.06
C ILE A 31 6.30 10.29 8.69
N LYS A 32 7.02 11.11 7.91
CA LYS A 32 7.62 12.35 8.43
C LYS A 32 6.52 13.30 8.93
N ILE A 33 5.43 13.43 8.18
CA ILE A 33 4.27 14.26 8.56
C ILE A 33 3.59 13.69 9.81
N TYR A 34 3.36 12.37 9.85
CA TYR A 34 2.78 11.68 11.00
C TYR A 34 3.59 11.90 12.28
N LYS A 35 4.91 11.76 12.22
CA LYS A 35 5.80 11.92 13.39
C LYS A 35 5.94 13.37 13.85
N SER A 36 5.97 14.32 12.92
CA SER A 36 6.21 15.74 13.23
C SER A 36 4.95 16.53 13.54
N ARG A 37 3.78 16.09 13.04
CA ARG A 37 2.50 16.82 13.06
C ARG A 37 2.69 18.33 12.83
N PRO A 38 3.06 18.75 11.62
CA PRO A 38 3.35 20.16 11.31
C PRO A 38 2.18 21.08 11.67
N ASN A 39 2.43 22.28 12.20
CA ASN A 39 1.36 23.20 12.63
C ASN A 39 0.44 23.67 11.49
N ASN A 40 0.84 23.50 10.23
CA ASN A 40 0.07 23.89 9.05
C ASN A 40 -0.88 22.79 8.53
N ILE A 41 -0.98 21.66 9.21
CA ILE A 41 -1.92 20.58 8.87
C ILE A 41 -3.17 20.67 9.76
N SER A 42 -4.35 20.55 9.17
CA SER A 42 -5.59 20.45 9.94
C SER A 42 -5.71 19.08 10.62
N ASP A 43 -6.54 18.97 11.66
CA ASP A 43 -6.77 17.68 12.33
C ASP A 43 -7.38 16.63 11.39
N ALA A 44 -8.24 17.04 10.46
CA ALA A 44 -8.80 16.15 9.45
C ALA A 44 -7.72 15.62 8.50
N GLN A 45 -6.81 16.48 8.05
CA GLN A 45 -5.67 16.08 7.22
C GLN A 45 -4.71 15.18 8.00
N TYR A 46 -4.41 15.50 9.27
CA TYR A 46 -3.56 14.66 10.12
C TYR A 46 -4.18 13.28 10.36
N LYS A 47 -5.49 13.21 10.65
CA LYS A 47 -6.22 11.95 10.81
C LYS A 47 -6.10 11.09 9.55
N ARG A 48 -6.24 11.69 8.37
CA ARG A 48 -6.04 10.99 7.10
C ARG A 48 -4.63 10.45 6.94
N VAL A 49 -3.61 11.27 7.20
CA VAL A 49 -2.20 10.84 7.17
C VAL A 49 -1.96 9.69 8.15
N SER A 50 -2.48 9.80 9.37
CA SER A 50 -2.36 8.77 10.41
C SER A 50 -3.01 7.46 9.96
N SER A 51 -4.23 7.49 9.41
CA SER A 51 -4.91 6.29 8.89
C SER A 51 -4.10 5.61 7.78
N ILE A 52 -3.52 6.40 6.86
CA ILE A 52 -2.70 5.85 5.78
C ILE A 52 -1.41 5.22 6.32
N VAL A 53 -0.67 5.95 7.16
CA VAL A 53 0.62 5.49 7.71
C VAL A 53 0.42 4.25 8.57
N LEU A 54 -0.52 4.27 9.50
CA LEU A 54 -0.78 3.14 10.40
C LEU A 54 -1.29 1.93 9.62
N GLY A 55 -2.24 2.12 8.70
CA GLY A 55 -2.78 1.03 7.88
C GLY A 55 -1.71 0.33 7.03
N ILE A 56 -0.86 1.10 6.34
CA ILE A 56 0.24 0.53 5.54
C ILE A 56 1.28 -0.14 6.45
N THR A 57 1.61 0.46 7.60
CA THR A 57 2.59 -0.10 8.54
C THR A 57 2.12 -1.44 9.10
N GLU A 58 0.86 -1.52 9.53
CA GLU A 58 0.28 -2.74 10.08
C GLU A 58 0.19 -3.83 9.02
N LEU A 59 -0.34 -3.49 7.83
CA LEU A 59 -0.43 -4.42 6.70
C LEU A 59 0.94 -5.01 6.38
N TYR A 60 1.96 -4.16 6.21
CA TYR A 60 3.32 -4.56 5.85
C TYR A 60 3.93 -5.52 6.89
N ASN A 61 3.78 -5.21 8.19
CA ASN A 61 4.46 -5.95 9.25
C ASN A 61 3.74 -7.24 9.70
N THR A 62 2.42 -7.34 9.51
CA THR A 62 1.62 -8.39 10.14
C THR A 62 0.87 -9.31 9.17
N GLN A 63 0.59 -8.84 7.94
CA GLN A 63 -0.28 -9.56 7.01
C GLN A 63 0.42 -9.98 5.72
N LEU A 64 1.51 -9.31 5.35
CA LEU A 64 2.21 -9.56 4.09
C LEU A 64 3.35 -10.57 4.26
N THR A 65 3.46 -11.44 3.27
CA THR A 65 4.58 -12.36 3.11
C THR A 65 5.87 -11.60 2.76
N VAL A 66 7.03 -12.25 2.94
CA VAL A 66 8.34 -11.67 2.54
C VAL A 66 8.35 -11.28 1.05
N PHE A 67 7.71 -12.08 0.19
CA PHE A 67 7.57 -11.77 -1.23
C PHE A 67 6.82 -10.46 -1.45
N GLU A 68 5.64 -10.30 -0.82
CA GLU A 68 4.81 -9.10 -0.95
C GLU A 68 5.49 -7.86 -0.36
N GLN A 69 6.21 -8.03 0.76
CA GLN A 69 7.03 -6.95 1.35
C GLN A 69 8.12 -6.48 0.39
N ASN A 70 8.84 -7.41 -0.26
CA ASN A 70 9.86 -7.07 -1.24
C ASN A 70 9.25 -6.44 -2.49
N LEU A 71 8.09 -6.93 -2.92
CA LEU A 71 7.35 -6.33 -4.02
C LEU A 71 6.93 -4.89 -3.72
N ILE A 72 6.52 -4.59 -2.48
CA ILE A 72 6.22 -3.22 -2.05
C ILE A 72 7.44 -2.31 -2.19
N LYS A 73 8.58 -2.76 -1.64
CA LYS A 73 9.83 -2.00 -1.66
C LYS A 73 10.21 -1.63 -3.08
N LEU A 74 10.29 -2.62 -3.96
CA LEU A 74 10.71 -2.43 -5.34
C LEU A 74 9.69 -1.58 -6.13
N SER A 75 8.39 -1.86 -5.97
CA SER A 75 7.34 -1.21 -6.79
C SER A 75 7.07 0.24 -6.42
N TRP A 76 7.02 0.57 -5.12
CA TRP A 76 6.53 1.88 -4.67
C TRP A 76 7.54 2.68 -3.86
N TRP A 77 8.45 2.06 -3.11
CA TRP A 77 9.42 2.81 -2.30
C TRP A 77 10.71 3.11 -3.06
N GLN A 78 11.15 2.17 -3.90
CA GLN A 78 12.31 2.33 -4.79
C GLN A 78 11.90 2.74 -6.21
N CYS A 79 10.63 2.48 -6.58
CA CYS A 79 10.09 2.81 -7.91
C CYS A 79 10.90 2.18 -9.05
N GLU A 80 11.31 0.92 -8.88
CA GLU A 80 12.03 0.15 -9.89
C GLU A 80 11.15 -0.15 -11.11
N ASP A 81 11.80 -0.42 -12.25
CA ASP A 81 11.09 -0.83 -13.46
C ASP A 81 10.63 -2.30 -13.39
N GLU A 82 9.61 -2.64 -14.19
CA GLU A 82 8.96 -3.96 -14.18
C GLU A 82 9.95 -5.11 -14.43
N LYS A 83 10.95 -4.92 -15.28
CA LYS A 83 11.94 -5.95 -15.60
C LYS A 83 12.85 -6.19 -14.39
N THR A 84 13.32 -5.12 -13.75
CA THR A 84 14.13 -5.21 -12.52
C THR A 84 13.36 -5.90 -11.40
N ILE A 85 12.07 -5.55 -11.21
CA ILE A 85 11.19 -6.20 -10.22
C ILE A 85 11.06 -7.70 -10.50
N CYS A 86 10.71 -8.07 -11.74
CA CYS A 86 10.51 -9.48 -12.12
C CYS A 86 11.78 -10.31 -11.92
N ASN A 87 12.94 -9.76 -12.31
CA ASN A 87 14.22 -10.41 -12.15
C ASN A 87 14.59 -10.58 -10.66
N ALA A 88 14.42 -9.53 -9.85
CA ALA A 88 14.74 -9.57 -8.43
C ALA A 88 13.85 -10.55 -7.64
N LEU A 89 12.60 -10.71 -8.06
CA LEU A 89 11.61 -11.59 -7.42
C LEU A 89 11.52 -12.98 -8.06
N GLY A 90 12.29 -13.26 -9.11
CA GLY A 90 12.23 -14.52 -9.86
C GLY A 90 10.82 -14.86 -10.37
N SER A 91 10.05 -13.85 -10.76
CA SER A 91 8.61 -13.96 -11.03
C SER A 91 8.23 -13.37 -12.39
N SER A 92 7.13 -13.85 -12.96
CA SER A 92 6.62 -13.31 -14.23
C SER A 92 5.93 -11.96 -14.04
N VAL A 93 5.91 -11.14 -15.09
CA VAL A 93 5.19 -9.86 -15.15
C VAL A 93 3.73 -10.01 -14.71
N LEU A 94 3.06 -11.06 -15.20
CA LEU A 94 1.65 -11.32 -14.89
C LEU A 94 1.45 -11.55 -13.38
N THR A 95 2.34 -12.33 -12.76
CA THR A 95 2.32 -12.61 -11.33
C THR A 95 2.56 -11.33 -10.54
N VAL A 96 3.59 -10.56 -10.89
CA VAL A 96 3.90 -9.28 -10.26
C VAL A 96 2.70 -8.33 -10.29
N LYS A 97 2.03 -8.18 -11.43
CA LYS A 97 0.83 -7.33 -11.56
C LYS A 97 -0.33 -7.81 -10.70
N ALA A 98 -0.61 -9.11 -10.70
CA ALA A 98 -1.67 -9.68 -9.86
C ALA A 98 -1.43 -9.42 -8.37
N PHE A 99 -0.18 -9.58 -7.91
CA PHE A 99 0.17 -9.29 -6.52
C PHE A 99 0.17 -7.79 -6.21
N GLN A 100 0.58 -6.92 -7.15
CA GLN A 100 0.46 -5.47 -6.97
C GLN A 100 -1.00 -5.06 -6.77
N GLU A 101 -1.92 -5.60 -7.57
CA GLU A 101 -3.35 -5.32 -7.44
C GLU A 101 -3.93 -5.86 -6.14
N LYS A 102 -3.56 -7.09 -5.76
CA LYS A 102 -3.90 -7.66 -4.44
C LYS A 102 -3.45 -6.74 -3.31
N ILE A 103 -2.19 -6.29 -3.32
CA ILE A 103 -1.64 -5.42 -2.28
C ILE A 103 -2.41 -4.10 -2.23
N LEU A 104 -2.71 -3.48 -3.37
CA LEU A 104 -3.48 -2.23 -3.37
C LEU A 104 -4.89 -2.43 -2.81
N CYS A 105 -5.52 -3.60 -3.01
CA CYS A 105 -6.84 -3.89 -2.41
C CYS A 105 -6.72 -3.92 -0.88
N LEU A 106 -5.70 -4.61 -0.38
CA LEU A 106 -5.43 -4.69 1.06
C LEU A 106 -5.07 -3.32 1.65
N VAL A 107 -4.35 -2.47 0.90
CA VAL A 107 -4.06 -1.09 1.32
C VAL A 107 -5.35 -0.26 1.39
N ALA A 108 -6.27 -0.40 0.44
CA ALA A 108 -7.55 0.28 0.50
C ALA A 108 -8.30 -0.07 1.79
N ASP A 109 -8.39 -1.35 2.11
CA ASP A 109 -9.06 -1.83 3.32
C ASP A 109 -8.34 -1.36 4.59
N ALA A 110 -7.01 -1.52 4.65
CA ALA A 110 -6.20 -1.18 5.83
C ALA A 110 -6.16 0.34 6.12
N THR A 111 -6.26 1.18 5.09
CA THR A 111 -6.24 2.64 5.25
C THR A 111 -7.62 3.26 5.44
N GLY A 112 -8.68 2.46 5.36
CA GLY A 112 -10.06 2.94 5.39
C GLY A 112 -10.41 3.81 4.18
N TYR A 113 -9.80 3.54 3.02
CA TYR A 113 -10.07 4.26 1.79
C TYR A 113 -11.52 4.02 1.34
N VAL A 114 -12.27 5.11 1.17
CA VAL A 114 -13.64 5.09 0.66
C VAL A 114 -13.59 5.38 -0.84
N ARG A 115 -14.15 4.45 -1.63
CA ARG A 115 -14.24 4.50 -3.10
C ARG A 115 -15.39 5.38 -3.56
#